data_AF-A0A377I676-F1
#
_entry.id   AF-A0A377I676-F1
#
_cell.length_a   1.000
_cell.length_b   1.000
_cell.length_c   1.000
_cell.angle_alpha   90.00
_cell.angle_beta   90.00
_cell.angle_gamma   90.00
#
_symmetry.space_group_name_H-M   'P 1'
#
loop_
_entity.id
_entity.type
_entity.pdbx_description
1 polymer ?
#
loop_
_entity_poly.entity_id
_entity_poly.type
_entity_poly.pdbx_seq_one_letter_code
_entity_poly.pdbx_strand_id
1 'polypeptide(L)'
;MKKLDQRKIIQIAVGEFTTALCNDGTLWQFNASNQSWTRYPEIPQGITDSEYYQEALDSEIDSLSSKERQMGLNKDEREYLMEALKNLRELRGRMRIL
;
A
#
# COMPACT_ATOMS: atom_id res chain seq x y z
N MET A 1 14.07 -2.29 32.78
CA MET A 1 14.40 -1.88 31.40
C MET A 1 13.72 -2.83 30.44
N LYS A 2 12.76 -2.36 29.61
CA LYS A 2 12.24 -3.16 28.49
C LYS A 2 13.38 -3.32 27.48
N LYS A 3 13.65 -4.54 27.01
CA LYS A 3 14.51 -4.74 25.82
C LYS A 3 13.88 -3.92 24.70
N LEU A 4 14.61 -2.96 24.15
CA LEU A 4 14.27 -2.40 22.84
C LEU A 4 14.36 -3.58 21.88
N ASP A 5 13.23 -4.01 21.35
CA ASP A 5 13.21 -5.08 20.36
C ASP A 5 14.11 -4.64 19.20
N GLN A 6 15.21 -5.36 19.03
CA GLN A 6 16.16 -5.10 17.96
C GLN A 6 15.42 -5.28 16.63
N ARG A 7 15.53 -4.30 15.73
CA ARG A 7 14.98 -4.39 14.38
C ARG A 7 15.50 -5.65 13.70
N LYS A 8 14.59 -6.45 13.15
CA LYS A 8 14.90 -7.65 12.38
C LYS A 8 14.33 -7.50 10.98
N ILE A 9 15.11 -7.94 9.99
CA ILE A 9 14.63 -8.11 8.62
C ILE A 9 13.70 -9.32 8.61
N ILE A 10 12.48 -9.12 8.11
CA ILE A 10 11.49 -10.18 7.89
C ILE A 10 11.63 -10.73 6.47
N GLN A 11 11.82 -9.85 5.49
CA GLN A 11 11.85 -10.22 4.08
C GLN A 11 12.81 -9.32 3.31
N ILE A 12 13.47 -9.91 2.30
CA ILE A 12 14.27 -9.21 1.31
C ILE A 12 13.67 -9.48 -0.07
N ALA A 13 13.51 -8.44 -0.87
CA ALA A 13 13.16 -8.54 -2.28
C ALA A 13 14.31 -7.96 -3.11
N VAL A 14 14.62 -8.60 -4.24
CA VAL A 14 15.71 -8.21 -5.14
C VAL A 14 15.19 -8.16 -6.56
N GLY A 15 15.36 -7.01 -7.22
CA GLY A 15 15.06 -6.76 -8.62
C GLY A 15 15.98 -5.67 -9.17
N GLU A 16 15.41 -4.63 -9.78
CA GLU A 16 16.16 -3.40 -10.10
C GLU A 16 16.75 -2.76 -8.83
N PHE A 17 16.03 -2.87 -7.71
CA PHE A 17 16.46 -2.45 -6.39
C PHE A 17 16.44 -3.62 -5.40
N THR A 18 17.27 -3.54 -4.38
CA THR A 18 17.22 -4.46 -3.23
C THR A 18 16.50 -3.76 -2.09
N THR A 19 15.42 -4.35 -1.57
CA THR A 19 14.62 -3.80 -0.48
C THR A 19 14.47 -4.78 0.68
N ALA A 20 14.33 -4.25 1.89
CA ALA A 20 14.13 -5.03 3.11
C ALA A 20 12.93 -4.52 3.92
N LEU A 21 12.01 -5.43 4.24
CA LEU A 21 10.90 -5.19 5.17
C LEU A 21 11.34 -5.62 6.58
N CYS A 22 11.15 -4.73 7.55
CA CYS A 22 11.52 -4.98 8.94
C CYS A 22 10.29 -5.25 9.82
N ASN A 23 10.50 -5.88 10.98
CA ASN A 23 9.45 -6.20 11.94
C ASN A 23 8.81 -4.99 12.64
N ASP A 24 9.40 -3.81 12.51
CA ASP A 24 8.84 -2.53 12.94
C ASP A 24 7.99 -1.86 11.83
N GLY A 25 7.73 -2.55 10.71
CA GLY A 25 6.97 -2.04 9.57
C GLY A 25 7.76 -1.09 8.66
N THR A 26 9.03 -0.84 8.96
CA THR A 26 9.87 0.03 8.11
C THR A 26 10.35 -0.70 6.85
N LEU A 27 10.40 0.04 5.75
CA LEU A 27 10.95 -0.41 4.47
C LEU A 27 12.28 0.29 4.21
N TRP A 28 13.27 -0.46 3.73
CA TRP A 28 14.60 0.03 3.44
C TRP A 28 15.02 -0.35 2.02
N GLN A 29 15.79 0.51 1.36
CA GLN A 29 16.45 0.23 0.10
C GLN A 29 17.96 0.12 0.31
N PHE A 30 18.59 -0.88 -0.27
CA PHE A 30 20.03 -0.97 -0.33
C PHE A 30 20.54 -0.23 -1.56
N ASN A 31 21.45 0.71 -1.34
CA ASN A 31 22.18 1.40 -2.39
C ASN A 31 23.54 0.70 -2.58
N ALA A 32 23.70 0.05 -3.73
CA ALA A 32 24.90 -0.71 -4.04
C ALA A 32 26.15 0.18 -4.23
N SER A 33 25.98 1.42 -4.70
CA SER A 33 27.08 2.34 -5.00
C SER A 33 27.82 2.79 -3.74
N ASN A 34 27.10 2.96 -2.63
CA ASN A 34 27.67 3.38 -1.35
C ASN A 34 27.54 2.32 -0.25
N GLN A 35 27.09 1.11 -0.60
CA GLN A 35 26.89 -0.03 0.29
C GLN A 35 26.10 0.31 1.56
N SER A 36 25.05 1.11 1.42
CA SER A 36 24.27 1.61 2.55
C SER A 36 22.78 1.33 2.43
N TRP A 37 22.11 1.27 3.57
CA TRP A 37 20.65 1.15 3.64
C TRP A 37 20.03 2.52 3.88
N THR A 38 19.11 2.91 3.00
CA THR A 38 18.31 4.13 3.12
C THR A 38 16.88 3.75 3.51
N ARG A 39 16.35 4.36 4.56
CA ARG A 39 14.96 4.17 4.97
C ARG A 39 14.05 4.85 3.93
N TYR A 40 13.06 4.13 3.41
CA TYR A 40 12.00 4.77 2.65
C TYR A 40 11.17 5.70 3.56
N PRO A 41 10.49 6.71 3.00
CA PRO A 41 9.44 7.42 3.73
C PRO A 41 8.47 6.42 4.37
N GLU A 42 7.88 6.80 5.49
CA GLU A 42 6.81 5.98 6.07
C GLU A 42 5.73 5.81 5.01
N ILE A 43 5.43 4.55 4.70
CA ILE A 43 4.26 4.23 3.87
C ILE A 43 3.08 4.80 4.63
N PRO A 44 2.36 5.81 4.09
CA PRO A 44 1.38 6.52 4.88
C PRO A 44 0.33 5.56 5.45
N GLN A 45 0.42 5.32 6.75
CA GLN A 45 -0.52 4.49 7.48
C GLN A 45 -1.73 5.36 7.78
N GLY A 46 -2.65 5.46 6.82
CA GLY A 46 -3.91 6.18 7.03
C GLY A 46 -3.99 7.59 6.48
N ILE A 47 -3.27 7.94 5.41
CA ILE A 47 -3.79 9.00 4.52
C ILE A 47 -4.93 8.39 3.69
N THR A 48 -5.97 7.90 4.37
CA THR A 48 -7.24 7.52 3.76
C THR A 48 -8.06 8.75 3.45
N ASP A 49 -7.75 9.90 4.07
CA ASP A 49 -8.52 11.13 3.95
C ASP A 49 -7.79 12.15 3.05
N SER A 50 -7.22 11.70 1.92
CA SER A 50 -6.65 12.59 0.91
C SER A 50 -7.32 12.41 -0.44
N GLU A 51 -7.34 13.50 -1.20
CA GLU A 51 -7.70 13.49 -2.62
C GLU A 51 -6.86 12.46 -3.40
N TYR A 52 -5.57 12.29 -3.05
CA TYR A 52 -4.70 11.27 -3.66
C TYR A 52 -5.18 9.83 -3.42
N TYR A 53 -5.67 9.50 -2.22
CA TYR A 53 -6.22 8.18 -1.95
C TYR A 53 -7.56 7.96 -2.64
N GLN A 54 -8.37 9.02 -2.77
CA GLN A 54 -9.59 8.93 -3.56
C GLN A 54 -9.28 8.67 -5.04
N GLU A 55 -8.34 9.40 -5.63
CA GLU A 55 -7.91 9.19 -7.03
C GLU A 55 -7.37 7.78 -7.27
N ALA A 56 -6.61 7.24 -6.31
CA ALA A 56 -6.12 5.87 -6.36
C ALA A 56 -7.27 4.85 -6.36
N LEU A 57 -8.25 5.02 -5.47
CA LEU A 57 -9.44 4.16 -5.41
C LEU A 57 -10.29 4.26 -6.69
N ASP A 58 -10.54 5.48 -7.17
CA ASP A 58 -11.35 5.71 -8.38
C ASP A 58 -10.67 5.06 -9.61
N SER A 59 -9.35 5.22 -9.77
CA SER A 59 -8.56 4.58 -10.85
C SER A 59 -8.62 3.05 -10.80
N GLU A 60 -8.51 2.48 -9.61
CA GLU A 60 -8.49 1.03 -9.43
C GLU A 60 -9.89 0.41 -9.63
N ILE A 61 -10.93 1.08 -9.16
CA ILE A 61 -12.33 0.71 -9.42
C ILE A 61 -12.62 0.76 -10.91
N ASP A 62 -12.17 1.79 -11.63
CA ASP A 62 -12.37 1.93 -13.07
C ASP A 62 -11.70 0.80 -13.84
N SER A 63 -10.46 0.47 -13.49
CA SER A 63 -9.70 -0.63 -14.09
C SER A 63 -10.41 -1.98 -13.90
N LEU A 64 -10.79 -2.30 -12.66
CA LEU A 64 -11.48 -3.56 -12.33
C LEU A 64 -12.88 -3.64 -12.95
N SER A 65 -13.63 -2.53 -12.97
CA SER A 65 -14.94 -2.45 -13.61
C SER A 65 -14.83 -2.63 -15.12
N SER A 66 -13.79 -2.06 -15.74
CA SER A 66 -13.50 -2.28 -17.16
C SER A 66 -13.20 -3.75 -17.45
N LYS A 67 -12.38 -4.38 -16.60
CA LYS A 67 -12.04 -5.80 -16.72
C LYS A 67 -13.26 -6.71 -16.52
N GLU A 68 -14.09 -6.48 -15.50
CA GLU A 68 -15.34 -7.25 -15.29
C GLU A 68 -16.22 -7.24 -16.55
N ARG A 69 -16.35 -6.07 -17.20
CA ARG A 69 -17.14 -5.92 -18.44
C ARG A 69 -16.56 -6.67 -19.64
N GLN A 70 -15.24 -6.75 -19.75
CA GLN A 70 -14.58 -7.33 -20.93
C GLN A 70 -14.40 -8.84 -20.82
N MET A 71 -13.99 -9.32 -19.64
CA MET A 71 -13.54 -10.70 -19.45
C MET A 71 -13.95 -11.34 -18.13
N GLY A 72 -14.59 -10.57 -17.24
CA GLY A 72 -14.90 -11.02 -15.88
C GLY A 72 -13.69 -10.97 -14.94
N LEU A 73 -13.97 -10.80 -13.65
CA LEU A 73 -13.01 -10.86 -12.56
C LEU A 73 -13.01 -12.25 -11.94
N ASN A 74 -11.84 -12.67 -11.47
CA ASN A 74 -11.74 -13.83 -10.59
C ASN A 74 -12.26 -13.49 -9.18
N LYS A 75 -12.27 -14.48 -8.29
CA LYS A 75 -12.80 -14.33 -6.93
C LYS A 75 -12.03 -13.26 -6.13
N ASP A 76 -10.71 -13.31 -6.15
CA ASP A 76 -9.85 -12.41 -5.38
C ASP A 76 -9.97 -10.97 -5.89
N GLU A 77 -10.02 -10.81 -7.21
CA GLU A 77 -10.23 -9.51 -7.86
C GLU A 77 -11.62 -8.92 -7.55
N ARG A 78 -12.65 -9.76 -7.47
CA ARG A 78 -14.00 -9.32 -7.09
C ARG A 78 -14.07 -8.94 -5.62
N GLU A 79 -13.42 -9.71 -4.73
CA GLU A 79 -13.30 -9.35 -3.31
C GLU A 79 -12.58 -8.00 -3.15
N TYR A 80 -11.50 -7.81 -3.90
CA TYR A 80 -10.73 -6.58 -3.89
C TYR A 80 -11.53 -5.36 -4.43
N LEU A 81 -12.27 -5.52 -5.53
CA LEU A 81 -13.18 -4.48 -6.04
C LEU A 81 -14.23 -4.07 -4.98
N MET A 82 -14.80 -5.04 -4.27
CA MET A 82 -15.78 -4.78 -3.21
C MET A 82 -15.16 -4.02 -2.03
N GLU A 83 -13.91 -4.35 -1.67
CA GLU A 83 -13.16 -3.62 -0.64
C GLU A 83 -12.87 -2.18 -1.07
N ALA A 84 -12.40 -1.97 -2.31
CA ALA A 84 -12.15 -0.64 -2.85
C ALA A 84 -13.42 0.24 -2.86
N LEU A 85 -14.57 -0.31 -3.28
CA LEU A 85 -15.86 0.38 -3.26
C LEU A 85 -16.30 0.75 -1.83
N LYS A 86 -16.08 -0.15 -0.86
CA LYS A 86 -16.36 0.12 0.55
C LYS A 86 -15.49 1.26 1.07
N ASN A 87 -14.20 1.22 0.80
CA ASN A 87 -13.24 2.24 1.22
C ASN A 87 -13.59 3.62 0.64
N LEU A 88 -13.95 3.67 -0.64
CA LEU A 88 -14.39 4.91 -1.30
C LEU A 88 -15.65 5.50 -0.67
N ARG A 89 -16.61 4.63 -0.31
CA ARG A 89 -17.84 5.06 0.38
C ARG A 89 -17.54 5.63 1.77
N GLU A 90 -16.67 4.98 2.54
CA GLU A 90 -16.27 5.44 3.86
C GLU A 90 -15.55 6.79 3.78
N LEU A 91 -14.61 6.94 2.84
CA LEU A 91 -13.88 8.17 2.57
C LEU A 91 -14.82 9.34 2.24
N ARG A 92 -15.69 9.16 1.24
CA ARG A 92 -16.68 10.19 0.86
C ARG A 92 -17.63 10.52 2.00
N GLY A 93 -17.90 9.56 2.90
CA GLY A 93 -18.66 9.78 4.13
C GLY A 93 -17.93 10.70 5.12
N ARG A 94 -16.64 10.47 5.33
CA ARG A 94 -15.79 11.29 6.23
C ARG A 94 -15.62 12.71 5.72
N MET A 95 -15.36 12.89 4.42
CA MET A 95 -15.18 14.23 3.83
C MET A 95 -16.44 15.10 3.84
N ARG A 96 -17.65 14.50 3.93
CA ARG A 96 -18.91 15.27 4.02
C ARG A 96 -19.19 15.82 5.42
N ILE A 97 -18.44 15.40 6.43
CA ILE A 97 -18.65 15.79 7.84
C ILE A 97 -17.64 16.87 8.28
N LEU A 98 -16.62 17.15 7.46
CA LEU A 98 -15.64 18.23 7.65
C LEU A 98 -16.05 19.48 6.86
#